data_AF-A0AAV4A5L0-F1
#
_entry.id   AF-A0AAV4A5L0-F1
#
_cell.length_a   1.000
_cell.length_b   1.000
_cell.length_c   1.000
_cell.angle_alpha   90.00
_cell.angle_beta   90.00
_cell.angle_gamma   90.00
#
_symmetry.space_group_name_H-M   'P 1'
#
loop_
_entity.id
_entity.type
_entity.pdbx_description
1 polymer ?
#
loop_
_entity_poly.entity_id
_entity_poly.type
_entity_poly.pdbx_seq_one_letter_code
_entity_poly.pdbx_strand_id
1 'polypeptide(L)'
;MDWGADRATLLKLYRTLVRSKHVLRALDPIHHQGLRIDLGAFRTSPIKSLYAEAGEPSLGHRRIKLASNYVLKLKSLRRNPCHEVVFEAPLSDFSADSKSEPNFVARTFEHIKNAKINLNTIDNLHVQCPPPWEKHTDNVNISLTKQKKKKIPMKL
;
A
#
# COMPACT_ATOMS: atom_id res chain seq x y z
N MET A 1 -32.59 21.95 3.84
CA MET A 1 -32.75 21.00 2.71
C MET A 1 -31.38 20.85 2.08
N ASP A 2 -30.57 19.92 2.61
CA ASP A 2 -29.21 19.68 2.13
C ASP A 2 -29.25 18.60 1.05
N TRP A 3 -29.59 19.00 -0.18
CA TRP A 3 -29.54 18.12 -1.36
C TRP A 3 -28.23 18.28 -2.14
N GLY A 4 -27.19 18.85 -1.51
CA GLY A 4 -25.84 18.93 -2.05
C GLY A 4 -24.98 17.74 -1.61
N ALA A 5 -24.08 17.29 -2.48
CA ALA A 5 -23.05 16.32 -2.10
C ALA A 5 -22.12 16.97 -1.05
N ASP A 6 -22.07 16.42 0.15
CA ASP A 6 -21.24 16.93 1.24
C ASP A 6 -19.74 16.86 0.86
N ARG A 7 -18.97 17.90 1.22
CA ARG A 7 -17.54 18.01 0.94
C ARG A 7 -16.77 16.78 1.41
N ALA A 8 -17.12 16.23 2.58
CA ALA A 8 -16.45 15.04 3.09
C ALA A 8 -16.75 13.79 2.25
N THR A 9 -17.99 13.66 1.76
CA THR A 9 -18.38 12.56 0.86
C THR A 9 -17.69 12.64 -0.49
N LEU A 10 -17.58 13.85 -1.08
CA LEU A 10 -16.87 14.10 -2.33
C LEU A 10 -15.38 13.76 -2.21
N LEU A 11 -14.70 14.29 -1.19
CA LEU A 11 -13.31 13.96 -0.91
C LEU A 11 -13.11 12.46 -0.68
N LYS A 12 -14.06 11.77 -0.05
CA LYS A 12 -13.99 10.32 0.16
C LYS A 12 -14.10 9.56 -1.16
N LEU A 13 -15.04 9.91 -2.03
CA LEU A 13 -15.19 9.30 -3.36
C LEU A 13 -13.97 9.57 -4.25
N TYR A 14 -13.46 10.79 -4.21
CA TYR A 14 -12.22 11.14 -4.88
C TYR A 14 -11.03 10.29 -4.39
N ARG A 15 -10.88 10.15 -3.07
CA ARG A 15 -9.84 9.31 -2.45
C ARG A 15 -9.99 7.85 -2.82
N THR A 16 -11.17 7.33 -3.09
CA THR A 16 -11.32 5.93 -3.53
C THR A 16 -11.03 5.77 -5.03
N LEU A 17 -11.50 6.70 -5.85
CA LEU A 17 -11.40 6.62 -7.32
C LEU A 17 -10.02 7.02 -7.86
N VAL A 18 -9.47 8.15 -7.42
CA VAL A 18 -8.18 8.64 -7.93
C VAL A 18 -7.03 7.83 -7.35
N ARG A 19 -7.18 7.36 -6.11
CA ARG A 19 -6.12 6.63 -5.40
C ARG A 19 -6.03 5.15 -5.78
N SER A 20 -7.09 4.57 -6.34
CA SER A 20 -7.08 3.20 -6.87
C SER A 20 -6.42 3.10 -8.24
N LYS A 21 -6.26 4.22 -8.96
CA LYS A 21 -5.61 4.25 -10.27
C LYS A 21 -4.09 4.37 -10.11
N HIS A 22 -3.39 3.35 -10.57
CA HIS A 22 -1.93 3.30 -10.53
C HIS A 22 -1.34 3.90 -11.81
N VAL A 23 -0.67 5.04 -11.63
CA VAL A 23 0.49 5.51 -12.40
C VAL A 23 0.26 5.90 -13.86
N LEU A 24 -0.13 7.16 -14.08
CA LEU A 24 0.27 7.95 -15.26
C LEU A 24 0.47 9.41 -14.84
N ARG A 25 1.48 10.12 -15.40
CA ARG A 25 1.61 11.59 -15.26
C ARG A 25 0.31 12.30 -15.72
N ALA A 26 -0.43 11.68 -16.63
CA ALA A 26 -1.74 12.11 -17.09
C ALA A 26 -2.82 12.19 -15.99
N LEU A 27 -2.60 11.60 -14.81
CA LEU A 27 -3.55 11.67 -13.69
C LEU A 27 -3.40 12.96 -12.87
N ASP A 28 -2.28 13.67 -13.01
CA ASP A 28 -1.99 14.87 -12.21
C ASP A 28 -3.00 16.01 -12.48
N PRO A 29 -3.43 16.31 -13.73
CA PRO A 29 -4.51 17.27 -13.99
C PRO A 29 -5.85 16.87 -13.35
N ILE A 30 -6.22 15.58 -13.41
CA ILE A 30 -7.45 15.05 -12.82
C ILE A 30 -7.40 15.17 -11.30
N HIS A 31 -6.24 14.90 -10.71
CA HIS A 31 -5.99 15.04 -9.28
C HIS A 31 -6.22 16.48 -8.81
N HIS A 32 -5.62 17.47 -9.49
CA HIS A 32 -5.80 18.88 -9.15
C HIS A 32 -7.24 19.35 -9.35
N GLN A 33 -7.87 18.96 -10.47
CA GLN A 33 -9.24 19.36 -10.77
C GLN A 33 -10.25 18.74 -9.81
N GLY A 34 -10.07 17.48 -9.44
CA GLY A 34 -10.88 16.80 -8.44
C GLY A 34 -10.84 17.53 -7.10
N LEU A 35 -9.64 17.86 -6.61
CA LEU A 35 -9.50 18.64 -5.37
C LEU A 35 -10.22 19.99 -5.45
N ARG A 36 -10.17 20.69 -6.59
CA ARG A 36 -10.90 21.96 -6.73
C ARG A 36 -12.41 21.79 -6.61
N ILE A 37 -12.96 20.75 -7.25
CA ILE A 37 -14.39 20.46 -7.21
C ILE A 37 -14.80 20.08 -5.78
N ASP A 38 -14.08 19.15 -5.16
CA ASP A 38 -14.41 18.64 -3.84
C ASP A 38 -14.30 19.72 -2.75
N LEU A 39 -13.32 20.62 -2.89
CA LEU A 39 -13.11 21.75 -1.96
C LEU A 39 -13.98 22.97 -2.26
N GLY A 40 -14.66 23.02 -3.41
CA GLY A 40 -15.31 24.24 -3.89
C GLY A 40 -14.32 25.39 -4.14
N ALA A 41 -13.06 25.09 -4.46
CA ALA A 41 -12.01 26.08 -4.67
C ALA A 41 -12.08 26.71 -6.07
N PHE A 42 -11.66 27.98 -6.18
CA PHE A 42 -11.56 28.66 -7.48
C PHE A 42 -10.67 27.90 -8.46
N ARG A 43 -10.94 28.04 -9.75
CA ARG A 43 -10.11 27.44 -10.82
C ARG A 43 -8.66 27.93 -10.81
N THR A 44 -8.43 29.12 -10.27
CA THR A 44 -7.11 29.78 -10.17
C THR A 44 -6.40 29.55 -8.84
N SER A 45 -7.03 28.89 -7.85
CA SER A 45 -6.38 28.63 -6.55
C SER A 45 -5.05 27.90 -6.73
N PRO A 46 -3.98 28.27 -6.01
CA PRO A 46 -2.69 27.60 -6.16
C PRO A 46 -2.74 26.15 -5.65
N ILE A 47 -2.03 25.25 -6.34
CA ILE A 47 -2.06 23.80 -6.06
C ILE A 47 -1.56 23.48 -4.63
N LYS A 48 -0.54 24.20 -4.15
CA LYS A 48 -0.02 24.02 -2.79
C LYS A 48 -1.08 24.28 -1.72
N SER A 49 -1.93 25.29 -1.91
CA SER A 49 -3.05 25.57 -1.01
C SER A 49 -4.13 24.49 -1.09
N LEU A 50 -4.41 23.93 -2.28
CA LEU A 50 -5.33 22.79 -2.40
C LEU A 50 -4.85 21.58 -1.60
N TYR A 51 -3.55 21.29 -1.61
CA TYR A 51 -2.97 20.19 -0.83
C TYR A 51 -3.09 20.43 0.67
N ALA A 52 -2.79 21.64 1.14
CA ALA A 52 -2.92 22.00 2.54
C ALA A 52 -4.38 21.89 3.02
N GLU A 53 -5.33 22.40 2.24
CA GLU A 53 -6.75 22.42 2.59
C GLU A 53 -7.42 21.04 2.47
N ALA A 54 -7.02 20.20 1.51
CA ALA A 54 -7.52 18.82 1.39
C ALA A 54 -6.85 17.84 2.36
N GLY A 55 -5.71 18.22 2.96
CA GLY A 55 -4.86 17.30 3.73
C GLY A 55 -4.26 16.18 2.87
N GLU A 56 -4.04 16.42 1.58
CA GLU A 56 -3.52 15.42 0.64
C GLU A 56 -2.14 15.82 0.09
N PRO A 57 -1.17 14.90 0.04
CA PRO A 57 0.10 15.13 -0.64
C PRO A 57 -0.08 15.05 -2.16
N SER A 58 0.85 15.64 -2.92
CA SER A 58 0.87 15.46 -4.37
C SER A 58 1.04 13.99 -4.75
N LEU A 59 0.52 13.61 -5.93
CA LEU A 59 0.68 12.25 -6.45
C LEU A 59 2.15 11.84 -6.60
N GLY A 60 3.05 12.78 -6.91
CA GLY A 60 4.50 12.54 -6.95
C GLY A 60 5.04 12.07 -5.59
N HIS A 61 4.78 12.81 -4.52
CA HIS A 61 5.20 12.43 -3.17
C HIS A 61 4.56 11.10 -2.73
N ARG A 62 3.30 10.87 -3.09
CA ARG A 62 2.63 9.60 -2.83
C ARG A 62 3.31 8.43 -3.54
N ARG A 63 3.71 8.59 -4.81
CA ARG A 63 4.44 7.57 -5.59
C ARG A 63 5.77 7.24 -4.91
N ILE A 64 6.53 8.27 -4.51
CA ILE A 64 7.80 8.10 -3.78
C ILE A 64 7.55 7.31 -2.49
N LYS A 65 6.58 7.73 -1.67
CA LYS A 65 6.24 7.04 -0.41
C LYS A 65 5.86 5.58 -0.63
N LEU A 66 5.01 5.28 -1.61
CA LEU A 66 4.60 3.91 -1.92
C LEU A 66 5.78 3.06 -2.39
N ALA A 67 6.63 3.63 -3.25
CA ALA A 67 7.79 2.95 -3.78
C ALA A 67 8.85 2.67 -2.69
N SER A 68 9.13 3.65 -1.83
CA SER A 68 10.00 3.45 -0.66
C SER A 68 9.43 2.41 0.30
N ASN A 69 8.14 2.48 0.63
CA ASN A 69 7.49 1.49 1.50
C ASN A 69 7.58 0.07 0.92
N TYR A 70 7.42 -0.07 -0.39
CA TYR A 70 7.56 -1.35 -1.07
C TYR A 70 8.97 -1.92 -0.91
N VAL A 71 10.00 -1.12 -1.19
CA VAL A 71 11.41 -1.54 -1.05
C VAL A 71 11.76 -1.87 0.40
N LEU A 72 11.32 -1.06 1.37
CA LEU A 72 11.54 -1.33 2.80
C LEU A 72 10.86 -2.63 3.23
N LYS A 73 9.62 -2.87 2.78
CA LYS A 73 8.92 -4.12 3.04
C LYS A 73 9.62 -5.30 2.37
N LEU A 74 10.10 -5.13 1.13
CA LEU A 74 10.85 -6.16 0.42
C LEU A 74 12.13 -6.52 1.19
N LYS A 75 12.84 -5.54 1.76
CA LYS A 75 14.03 -5.77 2.60
C LYS A 75 13.73 -6.65 3.81
N SER A 76 12.58 -6.44 4.45
CA SER A 76 12.14 -7.30 5.58
C SER A 76 11.77 -8.72 5.13
N LEU A 77 11.39 -8.92 3.87
CA LEU A 77 10.89 -10.17 3.32
C LEU A 77 11.94 -10.89 2.47
N ARG A 78 12.98 -11.44 3.10
CA ARG A 78 14.08 -12.16 2.40
C ARG A 78 13.64 -13.36 1.56
N ARG A 79 12.51 -14.00 1.90
CA ARG A 79 11.97 -15.14 1.14
C ARG A 79 11.28 -14.72 -0.17
N ASN A 80 11.04 -13.43 -0.39
CA ASN A 80 10.41 -12.96 -1.62
C ASN A 80 11.40 -13.14 -2.80
N PRO A 81 11.01 -13.76 -3.92
CA PRO A 81 11.89 -13.91 -5.10
C PRO A 81 12.40 -12.57 -5.66
N CYS A 82 11.65 -11.48 -5.47
CA CYS A 82 12.10 -10.15 -5.88
C CYS A 82 13.19 -9.56 -4.96
N HIS A 83 13.45 -10.13 -3.78
CA HIS A 83 14.47 -9.62 -2.86
C HIS A 83 15.87 -9.69 -3.50
N GLU A 84 16.23 -10.86 -4.05
CA GLU A 84 17.50 -11.09 -4.73
C GLU A 84 17.68 -10.12 -5.91
N VAL A 85 16.65 -9.97 -6.76
CA VAL A 85 16.69 -9.08 -7.93
C VAL A 85 16.88 -7.61 -7.55
N VAL A 86 16.34 -7.16 -6.43
CA VAL A 86 16.38 -5.73 -6.04
C VAL A 86 17.62 -5.38 -5.21
N PHE A 87 18.14 -6.32 -4.41
CA PHE A 87 19.22 -6.05 -3.45
C PHE A 87 20.55 -6.74 -3.78
N GLU A 88 20.53 -7.84 -4.54
CA GLU A 88 21.73 -8.64 -4.84
C GLU A 88 22.19 -8.48 -6.29
N ALA A 89 21.29 -8.12 -7.21
CA ALA A 89 21.66 -7.80 -8.58
C ALA A 89 22.47 -6.49 -8.68
N PRO A 90 23.50 -6.42 -9.55
CA PRO A 90 24.26 -5.20 -9.76
C PRO A 90 23.36 -4.09 -10.32
N LEU A 91 23.23 -2.98 -9.58
CA LEU A 91 22.48 -1.81 -10.05
C LEU A 91 23.08 -1.21 -11.34
N SER A 92 24.38 -1.45 -11.58
CA SER A 92 25.13 -1.03 -12.76
C SER A 92 24.53 -1.57 -14.07
N ASP A 93 24.03 -2.81 -14.04
CA ASP A 93 23.55 -3.51 -15.24
C ASP A 93 22.27 -2.87 -15.77
N PHE A 94 21.53 -2.17 -14.91
CA PHE A 94 20.29 -1.48 -15.25
C PHE A 94 20.47 0.01 -15.58
N SER A 95 21.70 0.52 -15.57
CA SER A 95 22.03 1.95 -15.76
C SER A 95 22.93 2.23 -16.96
N ALA A 96 22.97 1.32 -17.93
CA ALA A 96 23.87 1.42 -19.08
C ALA A 96 23.58 2.61 -20.01
N ASP A 97 22.36 3.15 -20.00
CA ASP A 97 21.96 4.25 -20.90
C ASP A 97 21.83 5.59 -20.15
N SER A 98 22.78 6.50 -20.37
CA SER A 98 22.80 7.85 -19.80
C SER A 98 21.61 8.74 -20.19
N LYS A 99 20.85 8.35 -21.23
CA LYS A 99 19.63 9.04 -21.68
C LYS A 99 18.34 8.46 -21.10
N SER A 100 18.40 7.30 -20.43
CA SER A 100 17.23 6.64 -19.88
C SER A 100 16.93 7.16 -18.48
N GLU A 101 15.64 7.34 -18.17
CA GLU A 101 15.21 7.63 -16.81
C GLU A 101 15.70 6.51 -15.89
N PRO A 102 16.27 6.85 -14.71
CA PRO A 102 16.80 5.85 -13.80
C PRO A 102 15.73 4.81 -13.46
N ASN A 103 16.16 3.55 -13.39
CA ASN A 103 15.27 2.45 -13.10
C ASN A 103 14.57 2.64 -11.73
N PHE A 104 13.46 1.93 -11.54
CA PHE A 104 12.66 2.03 -10.31
C PHE A 104 13.50 1.88 -9.04
N VAL A 105 14.43 0.93 -9.03
CA VAL A 105 15.27 0.58 -7.88
C VAL A 105 16.25 1.71 -7.55
N ALA A 106 16.95 2.25 -8.56
CA ALA A 106 17.86 3.36 -8.41
C ALA A 106 17.17 4.61 -7.85
N ARG A 107 16.00 4.99 -8.41
CA ARG A 107 15.21 6.13 -7.92
C ARG A 107 14.77 5.96 -6.47
N THR A 108 14.28 4.77 -6.13
CA THR A 108 13.80 4.51 -4.78
C THR A 108 14.93 4.50 -3.76
N PHE A 109 16.09 3.94 -4.10
CA PHE A 109 17.27 4.00 -3.24
C PHE A 109 17.77 5.41 -3.03
N GLU A 110 17.76 6.27 -4.06
CA GLU A 110 18.09 7.69 -3.90
C GLU A 110 17.15 8.36 -2.90
N HIS A 111 15.84 8.14 -3.02
CA HIS A 111 14.86 8.68 -2.07
C HIS A 111 15.04 8.14 -0.64
N ILE A 112 15.36 6.85 -0.48
CA ILE A 112 15.63 6.23 0.83
C ILE A 112 16.90 6.81 1.46
N LYS A 113 17.95 7.00 0.65
CA LYS A 113 19.21 7.64 1.07
C LYS A 113 18.96 9.08 1.51
N ASN A 114 18.20 9.84 0.74
CA ASN A 114 17.82 11.22 1.06
C ASN A 114 16.96 11.30 2.33
N ALA A 115 16.14 10.27 2.58
CA ALA A 115 15.36 10.14 3.82
C ALA A 115 16.19 9.68 5.04
N LYS A 116 17.49 9.38 4.86
CA LYS A 116 18.41 8.91 5.92
C LYS A 116 17.93 7.63 6.63
N ILE A 117 17.27 6.73 5.88
CA ILE A 117 16.78 5.46 6.43
C ILE A 117 17.87 4.40 6.30
N ASN A 118 18.30 3.83 7.42
CA ASN A 118 19.28 2.75 7.45
C ASN A 118 18.61 1.41 7.11
N LEU A 119 18.93 0.85 5.95
CA LEU A 119 18.39 -0.44 5.50
C LEU A 119 18.83 -1.64 6.35
N ASN A 120 19.95 -1.50 7.08
CA ASN A 120 20.51 -2.57 7.92
C ASN A 120 19.78 -2.73 9.26
N THR A 121 19.05 -1.71 9.70
CA THR A 121 18.27 -1.72 10.95
C THR A 121 16.91 -2.40 10.77
N ILE A 122 16.53 -2.73 9.54
CA ILE A 122 15.20 -3.29 9.24
C ILE A 122 15.18 -4.77 9.61
N ASP A 123 14.32 -5.11 10.55
CA ASP A 123 14.12 -6.50 10.98
C ASP A 123 13.51 -7.37 9.88
N ASN A 124 13.88 -8.65 9.91
CA ASN A 124 13.32 -9.63 8.99
C ASN A 124 11.91 -10.02 9.46
N LEU A 125 10.93 -9.82 8.58
CA LEU A 125 9.57 -10.26 8.80
C LEU A 125 9.48 -11.76 8.53
N HIS A 126 9.23 -12.54 9.57
CA HIS A 126 8.94 -13.96 9.43
C HIS A 126 7.47 -14.14 9.00
N VAL A 127 7.25 -14.55 7.75
CA VAL A 127 5.93 -14.96 7.28
C VAL A 127 5.70 -16.42 7.71
N GLN A 128 4.66 -16.65 8.50
CA GLN A 128 4.27 -17.99 8.93
C GLN A 128 3.92 -18.84 7.70
N CYS A 129 4.58 -19.97 7.55
CA CYS A 129 4.30 -21.00 6.55
C CYS A 129 4.15 -22.34 7.28
N PRO A 130 3.07 -23.10 7.09
CA PRO A 130 1.90 -22.85 6.24
C PRO A 130 1.04 -21.66 6.72
N PRO A 131 0.19 -21.08 5.85
CA PRO A 131 -0.69 -19.99 6.22
C PRO A 131 -1.64 -20.38 7.37
N PRO A 132 -2.17 -19.42 8.14
CA PRO A 132 -2.95 -19.71 9.35
C PRO A 132 -4.17 -20.61 9.11
N TRP A 133 -4.81 -20.51 7.93
CA TRP A 133 -5.99 -21.31 7.58
C TRP A 133 -5.68 -22.79 7.28
N GLU A 134 -4.42 -23.15 7.04
CA GLU A 134 -3.98 -24.54 6.89
C GLU A 134 -3.64 -25.20 8.23
N LYS A 135 -3.58 -24.42 9.33
CA LYS A 135 -3.16 -24.93 10.65
C LYS A 135 -4.28 -25.62 11.44
N HIS A 136 -5.51 -25.65 10.93
CA HIS A 136 -6.63 -26.33 11.60
C HIS A 136 -6.65 -27.82 11.27
N THR A 137 -5.76 -28.57 11.89
CA THR A 137 -6.11 -29.90 12.37
C THR A 137 -6.04 -29.87 13.88
N ASP A 138 -6.91 -29.06 14.50
CA ASP A 138 -7.22 -29.30 15.90
C ASP A 138 -7.71 -30.73 16.01
N ASN A 139 -7.25 -31.44 17.04
CA ASN A 139 -7.62 -32.82 17.29
C ASN A 139 -9.10 -32.81 17.76
N VAL A 140 -10.03 -32.63 16.82
CA VAL A 140 -11.46 -32.50 17.10
C VAL A 140 -11.90 -33.81 17.71
N ASN A 141 -12.21 -33.78 19.01
CA ASN A 141 -12.66 -34.96 19.71
C ASN A 141 -14.13 -35.24 19.35
N ILE A 142 -14.32 -35.98 18.25
CA ILE A 142 -15.63 -36.39 17.71
C ILE A 142 -16.22 -37.61 18.46
N SER A 143 -15.67 -37.98 19.62
CA SER A 143 -16.09 -39.18 20.38
C SER A 143 -17.57 -39.15 20.78
N LEU A 144 -18.10 -37.96 21.07
CA LEU A 144 -19.49 -37.75 21.49
C LEU A 144 -20.50 -37.97 20.35
N THR A 145 -20.09 -37.82 19.09
CA THR A 145 -20.94 -38.00 17.91
C THR A 145 -21.25 -39.48 17.64
N LYS A 146 -20.48 -40.39 18.25
CA LYS A 146 -20.68 -41.84 18.15
C LYS A 146 -21.81 -42.36 19.06
N GLN A 147 -22.33 -41.53 19.97
CA GLN A 147 -23.38 -41.94 20.92
C GLN A 147 -24.79 -41.61 20.39
N LYS A 148 -25.71 -42.58 20.45
CA LYS A 148 -27.13 -42.34 20.13
C LYS A 148 -27.76 -41.50 21.24
N LYS A 149 -28.42 -40.39 20.88
CA LYS A 149 -29.09 -39.44 21.80
C LYS A 149 -29.99 -40.10 22.86
N LYS A 150 -30.59 -41.27 22.55
CA LYS A 150 -31.40 -42.09 23.46
C LYS A 150 -30.65 -42.72 24.65
N LYS A 151 -29.33 -42.89 24.58
CA LYS A 151 -28.52 -43.57 25.61
C LYS A 151 -27.88 -42.62 26.63
N ILE A 152 -28.07 -41.31 26.48
CA ILE A 152 -27.48 -40.32 27.37
C ILE A 152 -28.46 -40.14 28.55
N PRO A 153 -28.09 -40.49 29.79
CA PRO A 153 -28.95 -40.28 30.94
C PRO A 153 -29.15 -38.77 31.14
N MET A 154 -30.41 -38.34 31.22
CA MET A 154 -30.77 -36.97 31.58
C MET A 154 -30.39 -36.78 33.05
N LYS A 155 -29.21 -36.23 33.33
CA LYS A 155 -28.89 -35.78 34.69
C LYS A 155 -29.68 -34.49 34.95
N LEU A 156 -30.66 -34.61 35.85
CA LEU A 156 -31.22 -33.50 36.63
C LEU A 156 -30.16 -32.96 37.59
#